data_AF-A0A4S5JSJ5-F1
#
_entry.id   AF-A0A4S5JSJ5-F1
#
_cell.length_a   1.000
_cell.length_b   1.000
_cell.length_c   1.000
_cell.angle_alpha   90.00
_cell.angle_beta   90.00
_cell.angle_gamma   90.00
#
_symmetry.space_group_name_H-M   'P 1'
#
loop_
_entity.id
_entity.type
_entity.pdbx_description
1 polymer ?
#
loop_
_entity_poly.entity_id
_entity_poly.type
_entity_poly.pdbx_seq_one_letter_code
_entity_poly.pdbx_strand_id
1 'polypeptide(L)' 'MIVCVCNNVNVDKVKASIDAGAATLDAIRECTGAAASCGKCQFKVNRVLQQHAPQSNEQDSYLVAHSVNASR' A
#
# COMPACT_ATOMS: atom_id res chain seq x y z
N MET A 1 -8.79 4.74 11.95
CA MET A 1 -9.10 5.94 11.12
C MET A 1 -10.09 5.57 10.01
N ILE A 2 -11.09 6.40 9.72
CA ILE A 2 -12.00 6.20 8.58
C ILE A 2 -11.28 6.51 7.26
N VAL A 3 -11.33 5.57 6.30
CA VAL A 3 -10.72 5.70 4.97
C VAL A 3 -11.78 6.04 3.93
N CYS A 4 -12.91 5.31 3.92
CA CYS A 4 -14.05 5.56 3.05
C CYS A 4 -15.29 5.91 3.88
N VAL A 5 -15.85 7.10 3.69
CA VAL A 5 -17.09 7.52 4.37
C VAL A 5 -18.32 6.85 3.76
N CYS A 6 -18.41 6.79 2.43
CA CYS A 6 -19.58 6.24 1.72
C CYS A 6 -19.93 4.81 2.16
N ASN A 7 -18.91 3.97 2.34
CA ASN A 7 -19.09 2.55 2.65
C ASN A 7 -18.59 2.18 4.06
N ASN A 8 -18.42 3.19 4.93
CA ASN A 8 -17.98 3.02 6.31
C ASN A 8 -16.76 2.08 6.47
N VAL A 9 -15.70 2.32 5.68
CA VAL A 9 -14.48 1.50 5.69
C VAL A 9 -13.38 2.23 6.45
N ASN A 10 -12.86 1.60 7.50
CA ASN A 10 -11.71 2.07 8.25
C ASN A 10 -10.40 1.43 7.75
N VAL A 11 -9.26 1.93 8.23
CA VAL A 11 -7.93 1.43 7.85
C VAL A 11 -7.74 -0.05 8.19
N ASP A 12 -8.31 -0.51 9.30
CA ASP A 12 -8.15 -1.90 9.76
C ASP A 12 -8.85 -2.87 8.82
N LYS A 13 -10.02 -2.50 8.28
CA LYS A 13 -10.74 -3.26 7.26
C LYS A 13 -10.00 -3.31 5.92
N VAL A 14 -9.29 -2.24 5.55
CA VAL A 14 -8.42 -2.24 4.37
C VAL A 14 -7.23 -3.18 4.59
N LYS A 15 -6.56 -3.10 5.75
CA LYS A 15 -5.44 -3.98 6.10
C LYS A 15 -5.84 -5.45 6.14
N ALA A 16 -6.97 -5.77 6.78
CA ALA A 16 -7.51 -7.13 6.82
C ALA A 16 -7.79 -7.68 5.41
N SER A 17 -8.23 -6.83 4.46
CA SER A 17 -8.39 -7.23 3.06
C SER A 17 -7.04 -7.57 2.40
N ILE A 18 -5.99 -6.79 2.70
CA ILE A 18 -4.63 -7.04 2.18
C ILE A 18 -4.06 -8.32 2.79
N ASP A 19 -4.24 -8.53 4.10
CA ASP A 19 -3.82 -9.74 4.82
C ASP A 19 -4.56 -10.99 4.30
N ALA A 20 -5.79 -10.82 3.82
CA ALA A 20 -6.56 -11.87 3.14
C ALA A 20 -6.12 -12.11 1.67
N GLY A 21 -5.13 -11.36 1.16
CA GLY A 21 -4.54 -11.54 -0.16
C GLY A 21 -4.88 -10.45 -1.19
N ALA A 22 -5.58 -9.39 -0.83
CA ALA A 22 -5.86 -8.30 -1.77
C ALA A 22 -4.59 -7.49 -2.09
N ALA A 23 -4.05 -7.67 -3.30
CA ALA A 23 -2.84 -7.00 -3.76
C ALA A 23 -3.09 -5.80 -4.69
N THR A 24 -4.35 -5.51 -5.03
CA THR A 24 -4.73 -4.44 -5.95
C THR A 24 -5.87 -3.58 -5.40
N LEU A 25 -6.00 -2.36 -5.92
CA LEU A 25 -7.12 -1.48 -5.56
C LEU A 25 -8.47 -2.12 -5.89
N ASP A 26 -8.59 -2.79 -7.05
CA ASP A 26 -9.82 -3.46 -7.45
C ASP A 26 -10.18 -4.61 -6.50
N ALA A 27 -9.21 -5.43 -6.07
CA ALA A 27 -9.45 -6.47 -5.08
C ALA A 27 -9.94 -5.88 -3.74
N ILE A 28 -9.31 -4.79 -3.27
CA ILE A 28 -9.77 -4.10 -2.05
C ILE A 28 -11.18 -3.52 -2.25
N ARG A 29 -11.48 -2.98 -3.43
CA ARG A 29 -12.80 -2.44 -3.77
C ARG A 29 -13.87 -3.52 -3.73
N GLU A 30 -13.61 -4.69 -4.30
CA GLU A 30 -14.52 -5.84 -4.27
C GLU A 30 -14.74 -6.36 -2.84
N CYS A 31 -13.68 -6.50 -2.05
CA CYS A 31 -13.77 -7.03 -0.69
C CYS A 31 -14.40 -6.06 0.31
N THR A 32 -14.12 -4.76 0.19
CA THR A 32 -14.48 -3.76 1.23
C THR A 32 -15.53 -2.74 0.79
N GLY A 33 -15.77 -2.60 -0.52
CA GLY A 33 -16.54 -1.52 -1.11
C GLY A 33 -15.81 -0.18 -1.17
N ALA A 34 -14.60 -0.04 -0.60
CA ALA A 34 -13.87 1.22 -0.68
C ALA A 34 -13.60 1.62 -2.15
N ALA A 35 -13.66 2.93 -2.44
CA ALA A 35 -13.54 3.49 -3.79
C ALA A 35 -14.66 3.10 -4.80
N ALA A 36 -15.69 2.35 -4.39
CA ALA A 36 -16.76 1.92 -5.29
C ALA A 36 -17.85 2.97 -5.58
N SER A 37 -17.97 4.01 -4.73
CA SER A 37 -19.04 5.02 -4.80
C SER A 37 -18.53 6.36 -5.34
N CYS A 38 -18.08 7.28 -4.48
CA CYS A 38 -17.64 8.63 -4.91
C CYS A 38 -16.16 8.74 -5.28
N GLY A 39 -15.36 7.67 -5.11
CA GLY A 39 -13.92 7.64 -5.45
C GLY A 39 -12.98 8.45 -4.55
N LYS A 40 -13.46 9.38 -3.71
CA LYS A 40 -12.61 10.31 -2.92
C LYS A 40 -11.60 9.64 -1.99
N CYS A 41 -11.87 8.41 -1.55
CA CYS A 41 -10.96 7.65 -0.68
C CYS A 41 -9.87 6.88 -1.43
N GLN A 42 -9.90 6.83 -2.77
CA GLN A 42 -9.01 6.00 -3.59
C GLN A 42 -7.51 6.24 -3.29
N PHE A 43 -7.10 7.50 -3.17
CA PHE A 43 -5.70 7.84 -2.83
C PHE A 43 -5.29 7.31 -1.44
N LYS A 44 -6.22 7.35 -0.46
CA LYS A 44 -5.96 6.82 0.89
C LYS A 44 -5.85 5.30 0.87
N VAL A 45 -6.71 4.61 0.12
CA VAL A 45 -6.66 3.14 -0.03
C VAL A 45 -5.34 2.73 -0.68
N ASN A 46 -4.95 3.37 -1.79
CA ASN A 46 -3.67 3.10 -2.46
C ASN A 46 -2.47 3.33 -1.55
N ARG A 47 -2.49 4.38 -0.73
CA ARG A 47 -1.42 4.63 0.24
C ARG A 47 -1.29 3.47 1.24
N VAL A 48 -2.41 2.98 1.78
CA VAL A 48 -2.40 1.84 2.71
C VAL A 48 -1.85 0.59 2.01
N LEU A 49 -2.29 0.32 0.78
CA LEU A 49 -1.80 -0.81 -0.01
C LEU A 49 -0.28 -0.74 -0.27
N GLN A 50 0.23 0.42 -0.67
CA GLN A 50 1.66 0.62 -0.93
C GLN A 50 2.52 0.54 0.34
N GLN A 51 2.00 1.00 1.49
CA GLN A 51 2.69 0.90 2.77
C GLN A 51 2.73 -0.53 3.31
N HIS A 52 1.80 -1.39 2.88
CA HIS A 52 1.72 -2.79 3.30
C HIS A 52 2.50 -3.72 2.36
N ALA A 53 2.75 -3.29 1.12
CA ALA A 53 3.65 -4.00 0.21
C ALA A 53 5.08 -4.02 0.80
N PRO A 54 5.81 -5.14 0.69
CA PRO A 54 7.20 -5.21 1.15
C PRO A 54 8.00 -4.15 0.38
N GLN A 55 8.51 -3.15 1.10
CA GLN A 55 9.43 -2.19 0.52
C GLN A 55 10.71 -2.96 0.17
N SER A 56 10.93 -3.23 -1.12
CA SER A 56 12.23 -3.67 -1.59
C SER A 56 13.23 -2.56 -1.29
N ASN A 57 14.10 -2.79 -0.30
CA ASN A 57 15.09 -1.86 0.21
C ASN A 57 16.13 -1.54 -0.87
N GLU A 58 15.88 -0.56 -1.75
CA GLU A 58 16.86 -0.06 -2.74
C GLU A 58 18.07 0.64 -2.08
N GLN A 59 18.02 0.91 -0.77
CA GLN A 59 19.13 1.50 -0.02
C GLN A 59 20.38 0.62 0.07
N ASP A 60 20.30 -0.70 -0.16
CA ASP A 60 21.48 -1.57 -0.15
C ASP A 60 22.41 -1.39 -1.37
N SER A 61 21.92 -0.77 -2.46
CA SER A 61 22.71 -0.58 -3.69
C SER A 61 23.80 0.50 -3.57
N TYR A 62 23.62 1.49 -2.70
CA TYR A 62 24.54 2.62 -2.56
C TYR A 62 25.84 2.26 -1.82
N LEU A 63 25.77 1.30 -0.88
CA LEU A 63 26.93 0.80 -0.12
C LEU A 63 27.85 -0.08 -0.98
N VAL A 64 27.30 -0.85 -1.93
CA VAL A 64 28.08 -1.68 -2.85
C VAL A 64 28.88 -0.82 -3.84
N ALA A 65 28.30 0.29 -4.32
CA ALA A 65 28.98 1.19 -5.25
C ALA A 65 30.16 1.97 -4.62
N HIS A 66 30.10 2.27 -3.32
CA HIS A 66 31.17 3.03 -2.64
C HIS A 66 32.34 2.16 -2.14
N SER A 67 32.15 0.85 -1.92
CA SER A 67 33.23 -0.03 -1.47
C SER A 67 34.21 -0.42 -2.59
N VAL A 68 33.74 -0.52 -3.84
CA VAL A 68 34.60 -0.85 -5.00
C VAL A 68 35.51 0.29 -5.45
N ASN A 69 35.19 1.54 -5.07
CA ASN A 69 35.94 2.73 -5.48
C ASN A 69 36.96 3.23 -4.43
N ALA A 70 37.03 2.60 -3.26
CA ALA A 70 37.98 2.94 -2.20
C ALA A 70 39.33 2.20 -2.29
N SER A 71 39.55 1.41 -3.35
CA SER A 71 40.79 0.64 -3.59
C SER A 71 41.63 1.18 -4.77
N ARG A 72 41.56 2.48 -5.06
CA ARG A 72 42.49 3.17 -5.97
C ARG A 72 43.06 4.42 -5.32
#